data_AF-A0A2T7NNL7-F1
#
_entry.id   AF-A0A2T7NNL7-F1
#
_cell.length_a   1.000
_cell.length_b   1.000
_cell.length_c   1.000
_cell.angle_alpha   90.00
_cell.angle_beta   90.00
_cell.angle_gamma   90.00
#
_symmetry.space_group_name_H-M   'P 1'
#
loop_
_entity.id
_entity.type
_entity.pdbx_description
1 polymer ?
#
loop_
_entity_poly.entity_id
_entity_poly.type
_entity_poly.pdbx_seq_one_letter_code
_entity_poly.pdbx_strand_id
1 'polypeptide(L)'
;MVGRRTTKKAIAVGAVVLLFLLLAGRHVLFAGKRLITKTEDPSDDEQKTTVGKTKAHAKPRTATTTTTTTTTTVAAPVQDQLEKSSRDLYLKRRQTADDACFLFAGGQVDRAVGCTYWLSIFRWLHNDTGGRTFATPFEIPRYQVHYKPKNMKFHRFSITNTPAFFGERFRFMFVREPYSRLWSAYVDKFLLPDHWDADGWRILRLRPGYNQSEKHCANDISFVEFVDYVTKTAPEQIGDHYRPYNYLCSPCVFRPHVVGKLETFAHDTHYILTRMNLSRLANQLSDSEQHARHEMKMLIDDCYHELLHAFYHNCTNTTDVARRLWRAFQINGYLPRSAEFPWAGRTRVEAGELKVLVLKTYRERQPRNKSFWKAQKEQEMAEAYRDVSDCVMEKLRTLYAADFAMFDYDPLPDLLYRHRQTCRQRTT
;
A
#
# COMPACT_ATOMS: atom_id res chain seq x y z
N MET A 1 34.37 -9.91 40.14
CA MET A 1 33.73 -11.22 39.88
C MET A 1 32.23 -11.01 39.73
N VAL A 2 31.56 -11.64 38.75
CA VAL A 2 30.08 -11.73 38.58
C VAL A 2 29.40 -10.34 38.36
N GLY A 3 28.39 -10.09 37.51
CA GLY A 3 27.40 -10.92 36.80
C GLY A 3 25.99 -10.53 37.31
N ARG A 4 24.93 -10.31 36.51
CA ARG A 4 24.61 -10.74 35.14
C ARG A 4 23.70 -9.75 34.40
N ARG A 5 23.86 -9.68 33.07
CA ARG A 5 22.82 -9.58 32.02
C ARG A 5 21.52 -8.79 32.33
N THR A 6 21.42 -7.56 31.82
CA THR A 6 20.15 -7.05 31.26
C THR A 6 19.97 -7.57 29.83
N THR A 7 18.76 -7.95 29.43
CA THR A 7 18.49 -8.56 28.13
C THR A 7 18.18 -7.51 27.05
N LYS A 8 18.75 -7.70 25.86
CA LYS A 8 18.39 -6.92 24.66
C LYS A 8 16.90 -7.12 24.36
N LYS A 9 16.13 -6.03 24.29
CA LYS A 9 14.87 -5.99 23.54
C LYS A 9 15.03 -4.99 22.39
N ALA A 10 15.31 -5.51 21.20
CA ALA A 10 15.20 -4.71 19.99
C ALA A 10 13.71 -4.44 19.75
N ILE A 11 13.31 -3.17 19.73
CA ILE A 11 11.95 -2.77 19.36
C ILE A 11 11.92 -2.69 17.84
N ALA A 12 11.42 -3.74 17.19
CA ALA A 12 11.15 -3.71 15.76
C ALA A 12 9.93 -2.81 15.50
N VAL A 13 10.18 -1.57 15.08
CA VAL A 13 9.17 -0.70 14.48
C VAL A 13 9.15 -0.99 12.99
N GLY A 14 8.02 -1.47 12.48
CA GLY A 14 7.81 -1.82 11.07
C GLY A 14 6.45 -1.33 10.59
N ALA A 15 6.30 -1.21 9.26
CA ALA A 15 5.13 -0.62 8.60
C ALA A 15 3.80 -1.35 8.89
N VAL A 16 2.68 -0.61 8.80
CA VAL A 16 1.30 -1.07 9.05
C VAL A 16 0.34 -0.23 8.19
N VAL A 17 -0.53 -0.84 7.35
CA VAL A 17 -1.19 -0.10 6.25
C VAL A 17 -2.66 -0.54 5.98
N LEU A 18 -3.67 0.08 6.61
CA LEU A 18 -5.15 -0.01 6.39
C LEU A 18 -6.00 -1.34 6.51
N LEU A 19 -7.27 -1.16 6.98
CA LEU A 19 -8.56 -1.92 6.80
C LEU A 19 -9.06 -2.63 8.10
N PHE A 20 -10.34 -2.92 8.43
CA PHE A 20 -11.65 -2.97 7.72
C PHE A 20 -12.81 -2.27 8.51
N LEU A 21 -14.01 -2.13 7.88
CA LEU A 21 -15.18 -1.36 8.37
C LEU A 21 -16.41 -2.17 8.88
N LEU A 22 -17.19 -1.53 9.77
CA LEU A 22 -18.64 -1.63 10.02
C LEU A 22 -19.08 -0.19 10.43
N LEU A 23 -20.24 0.38 10.09
CA LEU A 23 -21.53 -0.16 9.64
C LEU A 23 -22.11 0.63 8.45
N ALA A 24 -22.82 -0.04 7.55
CA ALA A 24 -23.81 0.56 6.65
C ALA A 24 -25.07 -0.31 6.67
N GLY A 25 -25.78 -0.30 7.81
CA GLY A 25 -26.84 -1.27 8.08
C GLY A 25 -27.28 -1.33 9.55
N ARG A 26 -27.82 -0.22 10.08
CA ARG A 26 -28.72 -0.23 11.25
C ARG A 26 -29.85 0.75 11.02
N HIS A 27 -31.07 0.32 11.31
CA HIS A 27 -32.28 1.11 11.09
C HIS A 27 -32.26 2.39 11.91
N VAL A 28 -32.48 3.53 11.26
CA VAL A 28 -32.95 4.73 11.95
C VAL A 28 -34.44 4.53 12.21
N LEU A 29 -34.79 4.25 13.45
CA LEU A 29 -36.17 4.15 13.92
C LEU A 29 -36.82 5.54 13.92
N PHE A 30 -37.45 5.91 12.80
CA PHE A 30 -38.46 6.97 12.80
C PHE A 30 -39.84 6.38 13.12
N ALA A 31 -40.49 6.93 14.13
CA ALA A 31 -41.78 6.45 14.61
C ALA A 31 -42.94 6.94 13.70
N GLY A 32 -43.37 6.09 12.76
CA GLY A 32 -44.62 6.25 12.00
C GLY A 32 -45.72 5.33 12.54
N LYS A 33 -46.93 5.84 12.76
CA LYS A 33 -48.06 5.07 13.31
C LYS A 33 -48.99 4.53 12.22
N ARG A 34 -49.26 3.22 12.24
CA ARG A 34 -50.35 2.52 11.50
C ARG A 34 -50.18 2.54 9.96
N LEU A 35 -50.86 1.69 9.17
CA LEU A 35 -51.92 0.72 9.47
C LEU A 35 -51.48 -0.75 9.35
N ILE A 36 -52.34 -1.64 9.86
CA ILE A 36 -52.30 -3.09 9.67
C ILE A 36 -53.40 -3.45 8.66
N THR A 37 -53.08 -4.24 7.64
CA THR A 37 -54.04 -5.11 6.94
C THR A 37 -53.40 -6.46 6.68
N LYS A 38 -54.06 -7.54 7.11
CA LYS A 38 -53.75 -8.90 6.69
C LYS A 38 -54.21 -9.13 5.24
N THR A 39 -53.52 -10.02 4.55
CA THR A 39 -54.12 -11.04 3.67
C THR A 39 -53.32 -12.33 3.84
N GLU A 40 -53.94 -13.49 3.60
CA GLU A 40 -53.43 -14.81 4.00
C GLU A 40 -53.41 -15.76 2.79
N ASP A 41 -52.35 -16.58 2.71
CA ASP A 41 -52.30 -17.93 2.09
C ASP A 41 -52.60 -18.12 0.58
N PRO A 42 -52.33 -19.32 -0.02
CA PRO A 42 -51.57 -20.49 0.49
C PRO A 42 -50.45 -21.01 -0.46
N SER A 43 -49.76 -22.08 -0.01
CA SER A 43 -49.24 -23.28 -0.72
C SER A 43 -48.58 -23.16 -2.12
N ASP A 44 -47.47 -23.86 -2.42
CA ASP A 44 -47.40 -25.33 -2.47
C ASP A 44 -46.06 -25.94 -1.99
N ASP A 45 -46.08 -27.27 -1.79
CA ASP A 45 -45.06 -28.09 -1.13
C ASP A 45 -44.79 -29.38 -1.94
N GLU A 46 -43.53 -29.75 -2.16
CA GLU A 46 -43.20 -31.11 -2.60
C GLU A 46 -41.89 -31.66 -2.00
N GLN A 47 -42.10 -32.34 -0.87
CA GLN A 47 -41.33 -33.41 -0.24
C GLN A 47 -40.10 -34.00 -0.97
N LYS A 48 -39.08 -34.34 -0.18
CA LYS A 48 -38.35 -35.61 -0.37
C LYS A 48 -38.04 -36.31 0.94
N THR A 49 -38.38 -37.60 1.01
CA THR A 49 -38.44 -38.39 2.25
C THR A 49 -37.14 -39.15 2.54
N THR A 50 -36.90 -39.39 3.83
CA THR A 50 -35.78 -40.17 4.35
C THR A 50 -36.17 -41.62 4.63
N VAL A 51 -35.37 -42.57 4.15
CA VAL A 51 -35.35 -43.95 4.67
C VAL A 51 -33.91 -44.46 4.73
N GLY A 52 -33.46 -44.84 5.93
CA GLY A 52 -32.28 -45.67 6.12
C GLY A 52 -32.69 -47.05 6.62
N LYS A 53 -31.92 -48.09 6.31
CA LYS A 53 -32.09 -49.44 6.89
C LYS A 53 -30.76 -50.16 7.00
N THR A 54 -30.52 -50.77 8.16
CA THR A 54 -29.41 -51.68 8.44
C THR A 54 -29.90 -53.11 8.53
N LYS A 55 -29.03 -54.07 8.16
CA LYS A 55 -28.85 -55.37 8.84
C LYS A 55 -27.64 -56.09 8.24
N ALA A 56 -27.11 -57.06 8.98
CA ALA A 56 -25.92 -57.83 8.62
C ALA A 56 -26.17 -59.32 8.86
N HIS A 57 -25.39 -60.20 8.20
CA HIS A 57 -25.00 -61.48 8.80
C HIS A 57 -23.92 -62.25 8.01
N ALA A 58 -23.38 -63.27 8.68
CA ALA A 58 -22.57 -64.39 8.20
C ALA A 58 -21.11 -64.13 7.75
N LYS A 59 -20.28 -65.14 8.00
CA LYS A 59 -18.83 -65.20 7.72
C LYS A 59 -18.42 -66.67 7.61
N PRO A 60 -17.70 -67.09 6.56
CA PRO A 60 -16.90 -68.31 6.55
C PRO A 60 -15.39 -68.01 6.57
N ARG A 61 -14.57 -69.03 6.31
CA ARG A 61 -13.20 -69.18 6.84
C ARG A 61 -12.13 -69.20 5.73
N THR A 62 -11.02 -68.50 5.98
CA THR A 62 -9.63 -68.78 5.53
C THR A 62 -9.37 -69.41 4.15
N ALA A 63 -8.68 -68.67 3.29
CA ALA A 63 -7.59 -69.19 2.45
C ALA A 63 -6.47 -68.13 2.40
N THR A 64 -5.21 -68.56 2.43
CA THR A 64 -4.03 -67.66 2.39
C THR A 64 -3.31 -67.84 1.06
N THR A 65 -3.22 -66.78 0.26
CA THR A 65 -2.44 -66.78 -0.99
C THR A 65 -1.57 -65.53 -1.04
N THR A 66 -0.26 -65.72 -0.94
CA THR A 66 0.72 -64.64 -1.02
C THR A 66 1.03 -64.32 -2.48
N THR A 67 0.57 -63.17 -2.97
CA THR A 67 0.88 -62.69 -4.33
C THR A 67 1.92 -61.57 -4.26
N THR A 68 3.13 -61.84 -4.74
CA THR A 68 4.23 -60.86 -4.77
C THR A 68 4.07 -59.91 -5.95
N THR A 69 3.50 -58.72 -5.72
CA THR A 69 3.39 -57.68 -6.74
C THR A 69 4.61 -56.76 -6.72
N THR A 70 5.44 -56.82 -7.76
CA THR A 70 6.63 -55.98 -7.92
C THR A 70 6.26 -54.51 -8.13
N THR A 71 6.62 -53.64 -7.19
CA THR A 71 6.28 -52.20 -7.27
C THR A 71 7.19 -51.46 -8.24
N THR A 72 6.87 -51.48 -9.54
CA THR A 72 7.51 -50.62 -10.53
C THR A 72 7.14 -49.16 -10.26
N THR A 73 8.08 -48.37 -9.74
CA THR A 73 7.91 -46.93 -9.51
C THR A 73 7.91 -46.16 -10.84
N VAL A 74 6.73 -46.07 -11.46
CA VAL A 74 6.50 -45.17 -12.58
C VAL A 74 6.67 -43.73 -12.10
N ALA A 75 7.68 -43.04 -12.64
CA ALA A 75 7.86 -41.61 -12.38
C ALA A 75 6.66 -40.83 -12.96
N ALA A 76 6.05 -39.96 -12.15
CA ALA A 76 4.91 -39.15 -12.58
C ALA A 76 5.28 -38.30 -13.82
N PRO A 77 4.39 -38.21 -14.83
CA PRO A 77 4.70 -37.57 -16.10
C PRO A 77 5.06 -36.09 -15.91
N VAL A 78 5.90 -35.57 -16.81
CA VAL A 78 6.45 -34.20 -16.71
C VAL A 78 5.35 -33.13 -16.60
N GLN A 79 4.19 -33.36 -17.21
CA GLN A 79 3.00 -32.53 -17.09
C GLN A 79 2.50 -32.41 -15.63
N ASP A 80 2.37 -33.54 -14.92
CA ASP A 80 1.91 -33.59 -13.51
C ASP A 80 2.96 -32.98 -12.57
N GLN A 81 4.26 -33.17 -12.86
CA GLN A 81 5.35 -32.47 -12.16
C GLN A 81 5.26 -30.94 -12.34
N LEU A 82 4.95 -30.46 -13.55
CA LEU A 82 4.78 -29.04 -13.86
C LEU A 82 3.52 -28.44 -13.23
N GLU A 83 2.39 -29.15 -13.26
CA GLU A 83 1.15 -28.72 -12.62
C GLU A 83 1.28 -28.70 -11.10
N LYS A 84 1.92 -29.71 -10.51
CA LYS A 84 2.21 -29.78 -9.07
C LYS A 84 3.17 -28.68 -8.63
N SER A 85 4.26 -28.45 -9.37
CA SER A 85 5.18 -27.32 -9.14
C SER A 85 4.46 -25.97 -9.24
N SER A 86 3.58 -25.80 -10.23
CA SER A 86 2.75 -24.59 -10.39
C SER A 86 1.73 -24.43 -9.26
N ARG A 87 1.16 -25.54 -8.76
CA ARG A 87 0.23 -25.58 -7.64
C ARG A 87 0.92 -25.27 -6.31
N ASP A 88 2.12 -25.80 -6.08
CA ASP A 88 2.93 -25.52 -4.89
C ASP A 88 3.46 -24.08 -4.91
N LEU A 89 3.84 -23.55 -6.08
CA LEU A 89 4.16 -22.13 -6.27
C LEU A 89 2.92 -21.24 -6.06
N TYR A 90 1.75 -21.65 -6.55
CA TYR A 90 0.48 -20.96 -6.29
C TYR A 90 0.14 -20.99 -4.80
N LEU A 91 0.26 -22.13 -4.11
CA LEU A 91 -0.01 -22.27 -2.69
C LEU A 91 0.97 -21.46 -1.85
N LYS A 92 2.27 -21.44 -2.20
CA LYS A 92 3.28 -20.61 -1.54
C LYS A 92 3.02 -19.12 -1.76
N ARG A 93 2.80 -18.67 -3.01
CA ARG A 93 2.47 -17.27 -3.32
C ARG A 93 1.15 -16.85 -2.67
N ARG A 94 0.16 -17.75 -2.66
CA ARG A 94 -1.10 -17.56 -1.96
C ARG A 94 -0.85 -17.42 -0.47
N GLN A 95 -0.07 -18.29 0.17
CA GLN A 95 0.24 -18.18 1.59
C GLN A 95 0.96 -16.86 1.88
N THR A 96 2.01 -16.49 1.14
CA THR A 96 2.71 -15.20 1.31
C THR A 96 1.77 -14.00 1.08
N ALA A 97 0.79 -14.09 0.19
CA ALA A 97 -0.18 -13.02 -0.06
C ALA A 97 -1.38 -13.03 0.92
N ASP A 98 -1.83 -14.19 1.40
CA ASP A 98 -2.77 -14.34 2.51
C ASP A 98 -2.11 -13.77 3.78
N ASP A 99 -0.84 -14.11 4.04
CA ASP A 99 -0.04 -13.55 5.14
C ASP A 99 0.11 -12.03 4.98
N ALA A 100 0.52 -11.52 3.81
CA ALA A 100 0.72 -10.08 3.61
C ALA A 100 -0.59 -9.27 3.56
N CYS A 101 -1.72 -9.86 3.15
CA CYS A 101 -3.05 -9.24 3.27
C CYS A 101 -3.64 -9.34 4.70
N PHE A 102 -3.33 -10.40 5.46
CA PHE A 102 -4.16 -10.82 6.62
C PHE A 102 -3.39 -11.22 7.90
N LEU A 103 -2.06 -11.12 7.97
CA LEU A 103 -1.30 -11.44 9.19
C LEU A 103 -0.16 -10.47 9.48
N PHE A 104 -0.17 -9.92 10.69
CA PHE A 104 1.08 -9.69 11.41
C PHE A 104 0.91 -10.09 12.89
N ALA A 105 1.59 -11.17 13.26
CA ALA A 105 1.71 -11.78 14.60
C ALA A 105 0.41 -12.27 15.27
N GLY A 106 0.38 -13.57 15.62
CA GLY A 106 -0.56 -14.13 16.60
C GLY A 106 -1.99 -14.40 16.10
N GLY A 107 -2.17 -14.67 14.80
CA GLY A 107 -3.49 -15.02 14.25
C GLY A 107 -4.43 -13.83 14.09
N GLN A 108 -3.89 -12.61 13.97
CA GLN A 108 -4.65 -11.36 13.89
C GLN A 108 -4.28 -10.56 12.63
N VAL A 109 -5.31 -10.14 11.89
CA VAL A 109 -5.18 -9.14 10.82
C VAL A 109 -4.89 -7.78 11.45
N ASP A 110 -3.74 -7.18 11.13
CA ASP A 110 -3.44 -5.77 11.46
C ASP A 110 -2.96 -5.01 10.22
N ARG A 111 -3.94 -4.71 9.35
CA ARG A 111 -3.92 -3.66 8.32
C ARG A 111 -2.96 -3.81 7.10
N ALA A 112 -3.51 -4.18 5.92
CA ALA A 112 -2.84 -4.28 4.61
C ALA A 112 -3.51 -3.50 3.43
N VAL A 113 -2.69 -2.68 2.73
CA VAL A 113 -2.94 -1.78 1.57
C VAL A 113 -3.99 -0.66 1.70
N GLY A 114 -3.49 0.58 1.78
CA GLY A 114 -4.27 1.82 1.63
C GLY A 114 -3.45 3.09 1.86
N CYS A 115 -3.68 4.15 1.05
CA CYS A 115 -2.97 5.42 1.20
C CYS A 115 -3.52 6.27 2.37
N THR A 116 -2.75 7.29 2.79
CA THR A 116 -3.10 8.21 3.91
C THR A 116 -4.53 8.74 3.81
N TYR A 117 -4.99 9.11 2.61
CA TYR A 117 -6.35 9.59 2.33
C TYR A 117 -7.43 8.61 2.83
N TRP A 118 -7.32 7.33 2.45
CA TRP A 118 -8.27 6.30 2.87
C TRP A 118 -8.16 6.00 4.36
N LEU A 119 -6.94 5.92 4.89
CA LEU A 119 -6.72 5.70 6.33
C LEU A 119 -7.30 6.84 7.19
N SER A 120 -7.27 8.08 6.71
CA SER A 120 -7.98 9.23 7.31
C SER A 120 -9.50 9.06 7.27
N ILE A 121 -10.09 8.73 6.11
CA ILE A 121 -11.54 8.50 5.97
C ILE A 121 -12.00 7.40 6.94
N PHE A 122 -11.30 6.27 6.97
CA PHE A 122 -11.70 5.15 7.82
C PHE A 122 -11.54 5.46 9.32
N ARG A 123 -10.47 6.17 9.73
CA ARG A 123 -10.36 6.64 11.12
C ARG A 123 -11.47 7.61 11.50
N TRP A 124 -11.82 8.55 10.61
CA TRP A 124 -12.88 9.53 10.85
C TRP A 124 -14.25 8.86 11.00
N LEU A 125 -14.63 7.98 10.07
CA LEU A 125 -15.91 7.24 10.11
C LEU A 125 -16.07 6.37 11.37
N HIS A 126 -14.96 5.88 11.93
CA HIS A 126 -14.95 5.06 13.15
C HIS A 126 -14.83 5.85 14.46
N ASN A 127 -14.60 7.17 14.41
CA ASN A 127 -14.11 7.96 15.55
C ASN A 127 -12.83 7.37 16.18
N ASP A 128 -11.95 6.80 15.33
CA ASP A 128 -10.68 6.16 15.70
C ASP A 128 -9.53 7.18 15.72
N THR A 129 -9.79 8.26 16.44
CA THR A 129 -9.10 9.56 16.40
C THR A 129 -8.48 9.91 17.75
N GLY A 130 -8.25 8.92 18.61
CA GLY A 130 -7.62 9.09 19.92
C GLY A 130 -8.42 9.95 20.91
N GLY A 131 -9.74 10.04 20.73
CA GLY A 131 -10.63 10.88 21.55
C GLY A 131 -10.78 12.34 21.08
N ARG A 132 -10.19 12.71 19.94
CA ARG A 132 -10.38 14.03 19.31
C ARG A 132 -11.48 13.96 18.24
N THR A 133 -12.45 14.85 18.28
CA THR A 133 -13.41 15.06 17.18
C THR A 133 -12.77 15.93 16.10
N PHE A 134 -12.98 15.57 14.83
CA PHE A 134 -12.56 16.33 13.66
C PHE A 134 -13.79 16.54 12.75
N ALA A 135 -13.94 17.72 12.14
CA ALA A 135 -15.08 18.02 11.29
C ALA A 135 -15.00 17.31 9.93
N THR A 136 -13.77 17.08 9.43
CA THR A 136 -13.49 16.31 8.21
C THR A 136 -12.35 15.31 8.43
N PRO A 137 -12.24 14.23 7.63
CA PRO A 137 -11.09 13.33 7.68
C PRO A 137 -9.75 14.01 7.36
N PHE A 138 -9.79 15.15 6.65
CA PHE A 138 -8.61 15.91 6.21
C PHE A 138 -8.05 16.87 7.28
N GLU A 139 -8.65 16.92 8.47
CA GLU A 139 -8.08 17.62 9.63
C GLU A 139 -7.24 16.69 10.53
N ILE A 140 -7.29 15.37 10.32
CA ILE A 140 -6.48 14.41 11.08
C ILE A 140 -5.01 14.50 10.60
N PRO A 141 -4.03 14.82 11.46
CA PRO A 141 -2.63 14.93 11.06
C PRO A 141 -2.05 13.59 10.59
N ARG A 142 -1.15 13.57 9.58
CA ARG A 142 -0.60 12.32 9.02
C ARG A 142 0.11 11.44 10.06
N TYR A 143 0.89 12.02 10.98
CA TYR A 143 1.42 11.29 12.14
C TYR A 143 0.32 10.58 12.95
N GLN A 144 -0.84 11.22 13.18
CA GLN A 144 -1.97 10.63 13.90
C GLN A 144 -2.73 9.59 13.04
N VAL A 145 -2.67 9.71 11.71
CA VAL A 145 -3.26 8.76 10.75
C VAL A 145 -2.43 7.46 10.66
N HIS A 146 -1.11 7.53 10.74
CA HIS A 146 -0.25 6.34 10.68
C HIS A 146 0.05 5.75 12.07
N TYR A 147 0.57 6.56 13.01
CA TYR A 147 0.95 6.05 14.33
C TYR A 147 -0.26 5.70 15.20
N LYS A 148 -0.06 4.76 16.13
CA LYS A 148 -1.11 4.11 16.93
C LYS A 148 -1.39 4.90 18.23
N PRO A 149 -2.60 5.48 18.44
CA PRO A 149 -3.03 5.94 19.76
C PRO A 149 -3.09 4.76 20.74
N LYS A 150 -2.73 4.96 22.02
CA LYS A 150 -2.69 3.87 23.02
C LYS A 150 -4.03 3.12 23.19
N ASN A 151 -5.15 3.80 22.95
CA ASN A 151 -6.51 3.28 23.17
C ASN A 151 -7.30 3.13 21.85
N MET A 152 -6.62 2.92 20.73
CA MET A 152 -7.22 2.78 19.39
C MET A 152 -8.11 1.52 19.29
N LYS A 153 -9.23 1.57 18.56
CA LYS A 153 -10.18 0.45 18.46
C LYS A 153 -9.76 -0.55 17.38
N PHE A 154 -8.76 -1.38 17.69
CA PHE A 154 -8.29 -2.45 16.79
C PHE A 154 -9.36 -3.54 16.57
N HIS A 155 -9.94 -3.58 15.37
CA HIS A 155 -10.74 -4.71 14.90
C HIS A 155 -9.84 -5.89 14.50
N ARG A 156 -9.48 -6.71 15.50
CA ARG A 156 -8.72 -7.96 15.31
C ARG A 156 -9.60 -9.03 14.68
N PHE A 157 -9.16 -9.60 13.55
CA PHE A 157 -9.85 -10.70 12.88
C PHE A 157 -8.99 -11.98 12.84
N SER A 158 -9.61 -13.14 13.05
CA SER A 158 -8.98 -14.46 12.95
C SER A 158 -9.02 -14.98 11.51
N ILE A 159 -7.90 -15.52 11.02
CA ILE A 159 -7.79 -16.13 9.69
C ILE A 159 -8.73 -17.34 9.51
N THR A 160 -9.16 -17.98 10.60
CA THR A 160 -10.09 -19.12 10.60
C THR A 160 -11.47 -18.80 10.00
N ASN A 161 -11.84 -17.52 9.89
CA ASN A 161 -13.19 -17.09 9.53
C ASN A 161 -13.30 -16.62 8.06
N THR A 162 -12.26 -16.88 7.25
CA THR A 162 -11.95 -16.15 6.02
C THR A 162 -13.04 -16.14 4.92
N PRO A 163 -13.66 -17.26 4.51
CA PRO A 163 -14.57 -17.25 3.35
C PRO A 163 -15.86 -16.46 3.61
N ALA A 164 -16.55 -16.78 4.71
CA ALA A 164 -17.85 -16.18 5.03
C ALA A 164 -17.70 -14.70 5.43
N PHE A 165 -16.69 -14.36 6.25
CA PHE A 165 -16.50 -12.99 6.74
C PHE A 165 -16.26 -11.99 5.60
N PHE A 166 -15.57 -12.40 4.53
CA PHE A 166 -15.30 -11.53 3.38
C PHE A 166 -16.39 -11.61 2.31
N GLY A 167 -17.10 -12.73 2.15
CA GLY A 167 -18.08 -12.95 1.08
C GLY A 167 -19.11 -11.82 0.94
N GLU A 168 -19.69 -11.38 2.05
CA GLU A 168 -20.75 -10.36 2.10
C GLU A 168 -20.24 -8.90 2.06
N ARG A 169 -18.92 -8.67 2.17
CA ARG A 169 -18.35 -7.32 2.34
C ARG A 169 -17.97 -6.71 1.00
N PHE A 170 -18.29 -5.43 0.80
CA PHE A 170 -17.64 -4.64 -0.25
C PHE A 170 -16.13 -4.56 0.02
N ARG A 171 -15.32 -4.71 -1.03
CA ARG A 171 -13.85 -4.81 -0.99
C ARG A 171 -13.31 -4.01 -2.14
N PHE A 172 -12.31 -3.17 -1.91
CA PHE A 172 -11.62 -2.45 -2.98
C PHE A 172 -10.15 -2.28 -2.63
N MET A 173 -9.32 -2.07 -3.65
CA MET A 173 -7.92 -1.70 -3.48
C MET A 173 -7.54 -0.62 -4.48
N PHE A 174 -6.46 0.10 -4.20
CA PHE A 174 -5.90 1.10 -5.10
C PHE A 174 -4.53 0.68 -5.61
N VAL A 175 -4.39 0.69 -6.93
CA VAL A 175 -3.15 0.37 -7.65
C VAL A 175 -2.61 1.61 -8.36
N ARG A 176 -1.34 1.55 -8.76
CA ARG A 176 -0.64 2.63 -9.44
C ARG A 176 0.33 2.04 -10.45
N GLU A 177 0.55 2.76 -11.54
CA GLU A 177 1.57 2.40 -12.54
C GLU A 177 2.95 2.22 -11.84
N PRO A 178 3.65 1.08 -12.00
CA PRO A 178 4.86 0.76 -11.24
C PRO A 178 5.98 1.81 -11.26
N TYR A 179 6.31 2.41 -12.41
CA TYR A 179 7.37 3.41 -12.50
C TYR A 179 6.99 4.71 -11.75
N SER A 180 5.75 5.15 -11.91
CA SER A 180 5.11 6.26 -11.20
C SER A 180 5.00 6.00 -9.69
N ARG A 181 4.74 4.75 -9.28
CA ARG A 181 4.73 4.32 -7.88
C ARG A 181 6.13 4.44 -7.25
N LEU A 182 7.16 3.93 -7.92
CA LEU A 182 8.56 4.03 -7.47
C LEU A 182 9.03 5.48 -7.33
N TRP A 183 8.80 6.31 -8.35
CA TRP A 183 9.18 7.73 -8.30
C TRP A 183 8.48 8.46 -7.14
N SER A 184 7.18 8.20 -6.94
CA SER A 184 6.43 8.79 -5.83
C SER A 184 6.86 8.28 -4.45
N ALA A 185 7.26 7.01 -4.35
CA ALA A 185 7.83 6.47 -3.11
C ALA A 185 9.16 7.16 -2.79
N TYR A 186 10.03 7.35 -3.77
CA TYR A 186 11.28 8.10 -3.58
C TYR A 186 11.06 9.55 -3.11
N VAL A 187 10.09 10.24 -3.72
CA VAL A 187 9.75 11.62 -3.36
C VAL A 187 9.19 11.73 -1.93
N ASP A 188 8.32 10.81 -1.50
CA ASP A 188 7.77 10.80 -0.13
C ASP A 188 8.79 10.28 0.91
N LYS A 189 9.72 9.39 0.55
CA LYS A 189 10.55 8.63 1.50
C LYS A 189 12.02 9.03 1.63
N PHE A 190 12.63 9.56 0.56
CA PHE A 190 14.07 9.86 0.52
C PHE A 190 14.36 11.33 0.19
N LEU A 191 13.59 11.97 -0.70
CA LEU A 191 13.69 13.42 -0.88
C LEU A 191 13.23 14.16 0.40
N LEU A 192 12.12 13.71 0.99
CA LEU A 192 11.58 14.16 2.27
C LEU A 192 12.11 13.29 3.44
N PRO A 193 12.19 13.83 4.67
CA PRO A 193 12.67 13.10 5.86
C PRO A 193 11.60 12.14 6.40
N ASP A 194 11.53 10.92 5.87
CA ASP A 194 10.57 9.88 6.32
C ASP A 194 11.22 8.49 6.51
N HIS A 195 11.98 7.95 5.55
CA HIS A 195 12.64 6.63 5.69
C HIS A 195 14.19 6.69 5.74
N TRP A 196 14.75 7.81 6.17
CA TRP A 196 16.21 8.02 6.20
C TRP A 196 16.93 7.06 7.17
N ASP A 197 16.40 6.85 8.37
CA ASP A 197 16.92 5.92 9.38
C ASP A 197 16.53 4.45 9.14
N ALA A 198 15.53 4.22 8.27
CA ALA A 198 15.01 2.90 7.90
C ALA A 198 15.68 2.34 6.63
N ASP A 199 15.02 2.44 5.47
CA ASP A 199 15.55 1.94 4.19
C ASP A 199 16.71 2.79 3.66
N GLY A 200 16.80 4.08 4.02
CA GLY A 200 17.92 4.95 3.63
C GLY A 200 19.27 4.40 4.09
N TRP A 201 19.34 3.98 5.36
CA TRP A 201 20.48 3.25 5.92
C TRP A 201 20.77 1.91 5.24
N ARG A 202 19.78 1.24 4.65
CA ARG A 202 19.97 -0.01 3.88
C ARG A 202 20.56 0.28 2.50
N ILE A 203 20.13 1.36 1.84
CA ILE A 203 20.66 1.82 0.56
C ILE A 203 22.11 2.31 0.72
N LEU A 204 22.39 3.13 1.74
CA LEU A 204 23.75 3.63 2.02
C LEU A 204 24.79 2.51 2.16
N ARG A 205 24.42 1.38 2.76
CA ARG A 205 25.30 0.21 2.94
C ARG A 205 25.72 -0.47 1.63
N LEU A 206 25.10 -0.11 0.51
CA LEU A 206 25.47 -0.56 -0.84
C LEU A 206 26.43 0.40 -1.54
N ARG A 207 26.73 1.58 -0.98
CA ARG A 207 27.71 2.53 -1.52
C ARG A 207 29.12 1.93 -1.45
N PRO A 208 29.92 1.96 -2.54
CA PRO A 208 31.33 1.61 -2.49
C PRO A 208 32.06 2.45 -1.42
N GLY A 209 32.84 1.79 -0.56
CA GLY A 209 33.57 2.47 0.52
C GLY A 209 32.73 2.90 1.74
N TYR A 210 31.47 2.48 1.87
CA TYR A 210 30.62 2.82 3.02
C TYR A 210 31.27 2.44 4.38
N ASN A 211 31.53 3.46 5.20
CA ASN A 211 32.10 3.31 6.54
C ASN A 211 31.01 3.29 7.62
N GLN A 212 30.95 2.22 8.42
CA GLN A 212 29.99 2.05 9.52
C GLN A 212 30.27 2.91 10.77
N SER A 213 31.46 3.50 10.91
CA SER A 213 31.82 4.33 12.07
C SER A 213 31.36 5.80 11.97
N GLU A 214 30.91 6.22 10.79
CA GLU A 214 30.44 7.58 10.50
C GLU A 214 28.92 7.72 10.74
N LYS A 215 28.50 8.90 11.21
CA LYS A 215 27.08 9.23 11.39
C LYS A 215 26.45 9.62 10.05
N HIS A 216 25.93 8.63 9.33
CA HIS A 216 25.26 8.86 8.06
C HIS A 216 23.76 9.15 8.21
N CYS A 217 23.28 10.15 7.46
CA CYS A 217 21.91 10.66 7.55
C CYS A 217 20.97 10.19 6.43
N ALA A 218 21.48 9.54 5.38
CA ALA A 218 20.72 9.09 4.19
C ALA A 218 19.84 10.16 3.52
N ASN A 219 20.14 11.43 3.77
CA ASN A 219 19.43 12.61 3.27
C ASN A 219 19.84 12.98 1.82
N ASP A 220 20.79 12.22 1.27
CA ASP A 220 21.44 12.38 -0.04
C ASP A 220 21.31 11.11 -0.91
N ILE A 221 20.42 10.18 -0.56
CA ILE A 221 20.10 9.01 -1.40
C ILE A 221 19.52 9.49 -2.73
N SER A 222 20.16 9.09 -3.83
CA SER A 222 19.69 9.38 -5.18
C SER A 222 18.62 8.39 -5.66
N PHE A 223 17.85 8.77 -6.68
CA PHE A 223 16.81 7.92 -7.23
C PHE A 223 17.39 6.63 -7.86
N VAL A 224 18.57 6.74 -8.50
CA VAL A 224 19.28 5.61 -9.11
C VAL A 224 19.68 4.57 -8.05
N GLU A 225 20.21 5.01 -6.91
CA GLU A 225 20.54 4.12 -5.79
C GLU A 225 19.30 3.45 -5.18
N PHE A 226 18.19 4.19 -5.06
CA PHE A 226 16.93 3.64 -4.60
C PHE A 226 16.41 2.53 -5.53
N VAL A 227 16.32 2.75 -6.85
CA VAL A 227 15.81 1.72 -7.76
C VAL A 227 16.78 0.54 -7.93
N ASP A 228 18.10 0.79 -7.89
CA ASP A 228 19.11 -0.27 -7.88
C ASP A 228 18.96 -1.16 -6.62
N TYR A 229 18.81 -0.56 -5.44
CA TYR A 229 18.47 -1.26 -4.19
C TYR A 229 17.18 -2.07 -4.30
N VAL A 230 16.12 -1.53 -4.90
CA VAL A 230 14.86 -2.26 -5.13
C VAL A 230 15.06 -3.48 -6.04
N THR A 231 15.91 -3.39 -7.08
CA THR A 231 16.19 -4.52 -7.98
C THR A 231 17.22 -5.52 -7.44
N LYS A 232 17.97 -5.18 -6.39
CA LYS A 232 18.95 -6.05 -5.72
C LYS A 232 18.42 -6.74 -4.47
N THR A 233 17.34 -6.21 -3.90
CA THR A 233 16.73 -6.72 -2.66
C THR A 233 15.58 -7.68 -2.98
N ALA A 234 15.40 -8.74 -2.19
CA ALA A 234 14.31 -9.69 -2.39
C ALA A 234 12.93 -9.01 -2.28
N PRO A 235 11.91 -9.40 -3.07
CA PRO A 235 10.57 -8.80 -3.02
C PRO A 235 9.94 -8.80 -1.62
N GLU A 236 10.24 -9.81 -0.81
CA GLU A 236 9.78 -9.96 0.57
C GLU A 236 10.51 -9.02 1.56
N GLN A 237 11.61 -8.39 1.15
CA GLN A 237 12.49 -7.57 1.98
C GLN A 237 12.50 -6.07 1.61
N ILE A 238 11.97 -5.70 0.44
CA ILE A 238 11.71 -4.30 0.06
C ILE A 238 10.49 -3.74 0.80
N GLY A 239 10.49 -2.44 1.11
CA GLY A 239 9.43 -1.79 1.88
C GLY A 239 8.06 -1.74 1.18
N ASP A 240 6.99 -1.79 1.98
CA ASP A 240 5.59 -1.92 1.52
C ASP A 240 5.18 -0.85 0.48
N HIS A 241 5.69 0.38 0.63
CA HIS A 241 5.39 1.48 -0.28
C HIS A 241 5.75 1.18 -1.74
N TYR A 242 6.77 0.34 -1.97
CA TYR A 242 7.26 -0.03 -3.31
C TYR A 242 7.25 -1.54 -3.61
N ARG A 243 6.94 -2.43 -2.65
CA ARG A 243 6.77 -3.88 -2.92
C ARG A 243 5.66 -4.17 -3.95
N PRO A 244 5.90 -4.94 -5.04
CA PRO A 244 4.87 -5.25 -6.03
C PRO A 244 3.59 -5.84 -5.39
N TYR A 245 2.41 -5.53 -5.93
CA TYR A 245 1.13 -5.86 -5.30
C TYR A 245 0.95 -7.36 -5.09
N ASN A 246 1.45 -8.20 -6.00
CA ASN A 246 1.41 -9.65 -5.84
C ASN A 246 2.20 -10.19 -4.63
N TYR A 247 3.13 -9.40 -4.07
CA TYR A 247 3.90 -9.70 -2.85
C TYR A 247 3.45 -8.86 -1.63
N LEU A 248 2.58 -7.86 -1.82
CA LEU A 248 2.10 -6.97 -0.76
C LEU A 248 0.66 -7.28 -0.31
N CYS A 249 -0.26 -7.40 -1.26
CA CYS A 249 -1.57 -8.01 -1.04
C CYS A 249 -2.18 -8.32 -2.41
N SER A 250 -2.16 -9.62 -2.78
CA SER A 250 -2.53 -10.05 -4.14
C SER A 250 -4.03 -9.94 -4.37
N PRO A 251 -4.50 -9.32 -5.47
CA PRO A 251 -5.93 -9.27 -5.81
C PRO A 251 -6.50 -10.66 -6.11
N CYS A 252 -5.68 -11.64 -6.49
CA CYS A 252 -6.11 -13.03 -6.66
C CYS A 252 -6.60 -13.65 -5.32
N VAL A 253 -6.05 -13.16 -4.20
CA VAL A 253 -6.38 -13.54 -2.82
C VAL A 253 -7.44 -12.62 -2.22
N PHE A 254 -7.19 -11.30 -2.25
CA PHE A 254 -8.10 -10.28 -1.70
C PHE A 254 -9.44 -10.18 -2.46
N ARG A 255 -9.44 -10.57 -3.74
CA ARG A 255 -10.60 -10.60 -4.65
C ARG A 255 -11.42 -9.30 -4.56
N PRO A 256 -10.84 -8.13 -4.87
CA PRO A 256 -11.53 -6.86 -4.77
C PRO A 256 -12.76 -6.82 -5.68
N HIS A 257 -13.82 -6.14 -5.23
CA HIS A 257 -14.98 -5.79 -6.06
C HIS A 257 -14.71 -4.56 -6.95
N VAL A 258 -13.72 -3.73 -6.57
CA VAL A 258 -13.24 -2.58 -7.36
C VAL A 258 -11.72 -2.48 -7.23
N VAL A 259 -11.02 -2.36 -8.35
CA VAL A 259 -9.62 -1.93 -8.40
C VAL A 259 -9.61 -0.50 -8.92
N GLY A 260 -9.37 0.47 -8.03
CA GLY A 260 -9.18 1.87 -8.41
C GLY A 260 -7.73 2.13 -8.83
N LYS A 261 -7.51 3.03 -9.79
CA LYS A 261 -6.17 3.45 -10.20
C LYS A 261 -5.84 4.82 -9.59
N LEU A 262 -4.60 5.02 -9.16
CA LEU A 262 -4.11 6.32 -8.69
C LEU A 262 -4.14 7.38 -9.79
N GLU A 263 -4.07 6.95 -11.06
CA GLU A 263 -4.19 7.79 -12.25
C GLU A 263 -5.62 8.37 -12.42
N THR A 264 -6.64 7.71 -11.87
CA THR A 264 -8.07 8.09 -11.89
C THR A 264 -8.63 8.33 -10.48
N PHE A 265 -7.77 8.56 -9.49
CA PHE A 265 -8.06 8.48 -8.05
C PHE A 265 -9.36 9.15 -7.60
N ALA A 266 -9.64 10.38 -8.07
CA ALA A 266 -10.83 11.14 -7.65
C ALA A 266 -12.15 10.52 -8.16
N HIS A 267 -12.16 10.01 -9.40
CA HIS A 267 -13.31 9.33 -9.99
C HIS A 267 -13.59 8.01 -9.25
N ASP A 268 -12.56 7.18 -9.09
CA ASP A 268 -12.70 5.86 -8.49
C ASP A 268 -13.06 5.96 -7.00
N THR A 269 -12.54 6.97 -6.31
CA THR A 269 -12.91 7.31 -4.94
C THR A 269 -14.36 7.76 -4.81
N HIS A 270 -14.84 8.61 -5.73
CA HIS A 270 -16.25 9.01 -5.75
C HIS A 270 -17.17 7.80 -5.96
N TYR A 271 -16.83 6.92 -6.92
CA TYR A 271 -17.53 5.67 -7.16
C TYR A 271 -17.55 4.77 -5.92
N ILE A 272 -16.39 4.54 -5.28
CA ILE A 272 -16.26 3.68 -4.09
C ILE A 272 -17.06 4.24 -2.91
N LEU A 273 -16.97 5.55 -2.62
CA LEU A 273 -17.75 6.17 -1.55
C LEU A 273 -19.26 6.10 -1.84
N THR A 274 -19.67 6.31 -3.10
CA THR A 274 -21.07 6.17 -3.53
C THR A 274 -21.57 4.73 -3.37
N ARG A 275 -20.78 3.73 -3.78
CA ARG A 275 -21.06 2.29 -3.57
C ARG A 275 -21.14 1.89 -2.09
N MET A 276 -20.55 2.68 -1.20
CA MET A 276 -20.61 2.51 0.26
C MET A 276 -21.76 3.30 0.92
N ASN A 277 -22.68 3.88 0.14
CA ASN A 277 -23.75 4.78 0.60
C ASN A 277 -23.24 6.06 1.31
N LEU A 278 -21.99 6.46 1.04
CA LEU A 278 -21.35 7.67 1.56
C LEU A 278 -21.39 8.82 0.54
N SER A 279 -22.42 8.89 -0.31
CA SER A 279 -22.50 9.83 -1.45
C SER A 279 -22.41 11.31 -1.03
N ARG A 280 -22.88 11.67 0.18
CA ARG A 280 -22.66 13.00 0.77
C ARG A 280 -21.17 13.29 0.96
N LEU A 281 -20.41 12.33 1.49
CA LEU A 281 -18.97 12.44 1.62
C LEU A 281 -18.31 12.44 0.23
N ALA A 282 -18.72 11.56 -0.69
CA ALA A 282 -18.22 11.53 -2.07
C ALA A 282 -18.27 12.91 -2.74
N ASN A 283 -19.40 13.62 -2.62
CA ASN A 283 -19.60 14.96 -3.17
C ASN A 283 -18.87 16.08 -2.38
N GLN A 284 -18.51 15.84 -1.11
CA GLN A 284 -17.68 16.75 -0.31
C GLN A 284 -16.17 16.56 -0.60
N LEU A 285 -15.74 15.36 -1.00
CA LEU A 285 -14.32 15.04 -1.23
C LEU A 285 -13.92 15.03 -2.72
N SER A 286 -14.84 15.35 -3.63
CA SER A 286 -14.61 15.35 -5.08
C SER A 286 -13.86 16.58 -5.63
N ASP A 287 -13.62 17.63 -4.82
CA ASP A 287 -12.79 18.75 -5.26
C ASP A 287 -11.29 18.40 -5.22
N SER A 288 -10.71 18.25 -6.41
CA SER A 288 -9.28 18.01 -6.61
C SER A 288 -8.39 19.16 -6.10
N GLU A 289 -8.89 20.41 -6.12
CA GLU A 289 -8.12 21.56 -5.62
C GLU A 289 -8.06 21.54 -4.09
N GLN A 290 -9.19 21.27 -3.40
CA GLN A 290 -9.21 21.02 -1.97
C GLN A 290 -8.33 19.83 -1.58
N HIS A 291 -8.35 18.73 -2.34
CA HIS A 291 -7.50 17.56 -2.09
C HIS A 291 -5.99 17.92 -2.15
N ALA A 292 -5.53 18.56 -3.23
CA ALA A 292 -4.14 19.01 -3.34
C ALA A 292 -3.74 20.05 -2.27
N ARG A 293 -4.66 20.94 -1.90
CA ARG A 293 -4.47 21.93 -0.82
C ARG A 293 -4.40 21.29 0.56
N HIS A 294 -5.10 20.18 0.79
CA HIS A 294 -4.91 19.35 1.99
C HIS A 294 -3.57 18.64 1.94
N GLU A 295 -3.22 17.98 0.84
CA GLU A 295 -1.98 17.21 0.69
C GLU A 295 -0.72 18.06 0.95
N MET A 296 -0.63 19.25 0.35
CA MET A 296 0.49 20.17 0.60
C MET A 296 0.57 20.62 2.06
N LYS A 297 -0.56 20.95 2.71
CA LYS A 297 -0.58 21.32 4.13
C LYS A 297 -0.10 20.15 5.00
N MET A 298 -0.66 18.98 4.74
CA MET A 298 -0.41 17.73 5.46
C MET A 298 1.06 17.34 5.38
N LEU A 299 1.67 17.37 4.17
CA LEU A 299 3.09 17.07 4.00
C LEU A 299 4.00 18.09 4.69
N ILE A 300 3.62 19.38 4.73
CA ILE A 300 4.36 20.38 5.52
C ILE A 300 4.26 20.09 7.03
N ASP A 301 3.06 19.79 7.54
CA ASP A 301 2.87 19.44 8.96
C ASP A 301 3.64 18.17 9.36
N ASP A 302 3.64 17.17 8.48
CA ASP A 302 4.28 15.87 8.68
C ASP A 302 5.82 15.99 8.71
N CYS A 303 6.42 16.59 7.68
CA CYS A 303 7.89 16.74 7.64
C CYS A 303 8.44 17.71 8.69
N TYR A 304 7.64 18.65 9.21
CA TYR A 304 8.01 19.45 10.39
C TYR A 304 7.75 18.73 11.73
N HIS A 305 6.91 17.70 11.76
CA HIS A 305 6.74 16.83 12.93
C HIS A 305 7.94 15.89 13.08
N GLU A 306 8.47 15.34 11.99
CA GLU A 306 9.68 14.50 12.01
C GLU A 306 10.92 15.26 12.54
N LEU A 307 10.97 16.59 12.41
CA LEU A 307 12.00 17.42 13.06
C LEU A 307 11.97 17.38 14.61
N LEU A 308 10.94 16.80 15.24
CA LEU A 308 10.89 16.53 16.68
C LEU A 308 11.62 15.23 17.07
N HIS A 309 11.95 14.37 16.12
CA HIS A 309 12.64 13.11 16.37
C HIS A 309 14.16 13.33 16.41
N ALA A 310 14.81 12.81 17.45
CA ALA A 310 16.22 13.10 17.77
C ALA A 310 17.24 12.69 16.69
N PHE A 311 16.84 11.80 15.77
CA PHE A 311 17.63 11.46 14.57
C PHE A 311 17.77 12.69 13.63
N TYR A 312 16.64 13.29 13.24
CA TYR A 312 16.62 14.33 12.20
C TYR A 312 17.29 15.64 12.63
N HIS A 313 17.36 15.94 13.93
CA HIS A 313 18.05 17.13 14.47
C HIS A 313 19.49 17.31 13.96
N ASN A 314 20.21 16.21 13.66
CA ASN A 314 21.59 16.24 13.19
C ASN A 314 21.71 16.11 11.66
N CYS A 315 20.60 15.90 10.95
CA CYS A 315 20.54 15.48 9.56
C CYS A 315 19.87 16.50 8.62
N THR A 316 19.05 17.39 9.15
CA THR A 316 18.37 18.45 8.39
C THR A 316 17.91 19.56 9.35
N ASN A 317 17.30 20.61 8.83
CA ASN A 317 16.76 21.73 9.60
C ASN A 317 15.51 22.31 8.90
N THR A 318 14.82 23.25 9.55
CA THR A 318 13.57 23.81 9.01
C THR A 318 13.69 24.42 7.61
N THR A 319 14.79 25.12 7.28
CA THR A 319 15.01 25.65 5.93
C THR A 319 15.25 24.54 4.92
N ASP A 320 16.02 23.51 5.27
CA ASP A 320 16.28 22.39 4.37
C ASP A 320 15.03 21.53 4.12
N VAL A 321 14.23 21.26 5.15
CA VAL A 321 12.91 20.65 5.02
C VAL A 321 11.98 21.51 4.15
N ALA A 322 11.96 22.83 4.35
CA ALA A 322 11.19 23.75 3.50
C ALA A 322 11.63 23.71 2.02
N ARG A 323 12.94 23.62 1.76
CA ARG A 323 13.52 23.50 0.42
C ARG A 323 13.15 22.16 -0.24
N ARG A 324 13.23 21.06 0.50
CA ARG A 324 12.84 19.70 0.05
C ARG A 324 11.35 19.62 -0.26
N LEU A 325 10.50 20.15 0.60
CA LEU A 325 9.05 20.28 0.39
C LEU A 325 8.73 21.11 -0.86
N TRP A 326 9.37 22.26 -1.03
CA TRP A 326 9.22 23.09 -2.24
C TRP A 326 9.52 22.29 -3.51
N ARG A 327 10.65 21.58 -3.55
CA ARG A 327 11.03 20.72 -4.68
C ARG A 327 10.08 19.55 -4.88
N ALA A 328 9.61 18.90 -3.81
CA ALA A 328 8.62 17.83 -3.88
C ALA A 328 7.26 18.31 -4.45
N PHE A 329 6.86 19.56 -4.17
CA PHE A 329 5.66 20.18 -4.74
C PHE A 329 5.84 20.62 -6.19
N GLN A 330 7.05 20.97 -6.63
CA GLN A 330 7.36 21.13 -8.05
C GLN A 330 7.27 19.80 -8.81
N ILE A 331 7.92 18.76 -8.28
CA ILE A 331 7.90 17.40 -8.87
C ILE A 331 6.48 16.85 -8.99
N ASN A 332 5.60 17.10 -8.01
CA ASN A 332 4.21 16.67 -8.07
C ASN A 332 3.29 17.56 -8.94
N GLY A 333 3.82 18.58 -9.62
CA GLY A 333 3.03 19.48 -10.46
C GLY A 333 2.15 20.46 -9.69
N TYR A 334 2.40 20.67 -8.40
CA TYR A 334 1.67 21.65 -7.58
C TYR A 334 2.25 23.07 -7.74
N LEU A 335 3.58 23.19 -7.85
CA LEU A 335 4.28 24.45 -8.08
C LEU A 335 4.94 24.47 -9.47
N PRO A 336 5.11 25.65 -10.11
CA PRO A 336 5.92 25.78 -11.32
C PRO A 336 7.36 25.31 -11.10
N ARG A 337 7.92 24.53 -12.03
CA ARG A 337 9.34 24.13 -11.99
C ARG A 337 10.31 25.32 -11.96
N SER A 338 9.92 26.46 -12.52
CA SER A 338 10.66 27.73 -12.51
C SER A 338 10.47 28.58 -11.24
N ALA A 339 9.63 28.18 -10.29
CA ALA A 339 9.40 28.95 -9.07
C ALA A 339 10.58 28.78 -8.11
N GLU A 340 11.37 29.83 -7.91
CA GLU A 340 12.51 29.83 -6.98
C GLU A 340 12.09 29.67 -5.52
N PHE A 341 12.97 29.09 -4.70
CA PHE A 341 12.78 28.98 -3.24
C PHE A 341 13.27 30.27 -2.55
N PRO A 342 12.39 31.17 -2.07
CA PRO A 342 12.76 32.55 -1.72
C PRO A 342 13.50 32.69 -0.38
N TRP A 343 13.78 31.58 0.30
CA TRP A 343 14.42 31.56 1.62
C TRP A 343 15.78 30.84 1.61
N ALA A 344 16.43 30.77 0.45
CA ALA A 344 17.71 30.07 0.27
C ALA A 344 18.78 30.45 1.31
N GLY A 345 18.83 31.73 1.72
CA GLY A 345 19.77 32.26 2.72
C GLY A 345 19.22 32.37 4.16
N ARG A 346 18.01 31.88 4.48
CA ARG A 346 17.49 31.91 5.87
C ARG A 346 17.96 30.70 6.65
N THR A 347 18.38 30.90 7.90
CA THR A 347 18.72 29.81 8.84
C THR A 347 17.50 29.07 9.40
N ARG A 348 16.31 29.70 9.34
CA ARG A 348 15.05 29.13 9.84
C ARG A 348 13.85 29.63 9.00
N VAL A 349 12.94 28.71 8.68
CA VAL A 349 11.67 28.96 7.96
C VAL A 349 10.54 28.26 8.70
N GLU A 350 9.48 28.97 9.08
CA GLU A 350 8.37 28.36 9.82
C GLU A 350 7.41 27.59 8.91
N ALA A 351 6.84 26.49 9.43
CA ALA A 351 5.82 25.71 8.74
C ALA A 351 4.60 26.57 8.32
N GLY A 352 4.26 27.60 9.10
CA GLY A 352 3.21 28.56 8.79
C GLY A 352 3.54 29.42 7.56
N GLU A 353 4.76 29.97 7.49
CA GLU A 353 5.24 30.76 6.35
C GLU A 353 5.23 29.91 5.07
N LEU A 354 5.77 28.69 5.15
CA LEU A 354 5.82 27.75 4.04
C LEU A 354 4.42 27.39 3.53
N LYS A 355 3.46 27.08 4.41
CA LYS A 355 2.06 26.81 4.01
C LYS A 355 1.43 28.01 3.30
N VAL A 356 1.61 29.22 3.84
CA VAL A 356 1.05 30.45 3.24
C VAL A 356 1.61 30.67 1.85
N LEU A 357 2.93 30.56 1.66
CA LEU A 357 3.55 30.75 0.34
C LEU A 357 3.17 29.63 -0.63
N VAL A 358 3.28 28.35 -0.25
CA VAL A 358 2.96 27.21 -1.13
C VAL A 358 1.51 27.27 -1.61
N LEU A 359 0.56 27.59 -0.71
CA LEU A 359 -0.85 27.72 -1.06
C LEU A 359 -1.16 28.99 -1.87
N LYS A 360 -0.34 30.03 -1.76
CA LYS A 360 -0.39 31.24 -2.61
C LYS A 360 0.11 30.90 -4.02
N THR A 361 1.32 30.36 -4.15
CA THR A 361 1.92 30.00 -5.45
C THR A 361 1.09 28.95 -6.18
N TYR A 362 0.55 27.93 -5.48
CA TYR A 362 -0.42 26.99 -6.07
C TYR A 362 -1.69 27.66 -6.59
N ARG A 363 -2.21 28.67 -5.87
CA ARG A 363 -3.38 29.45 -6.28
C ARG A 363 -3.10 30.34 -7.48
N GLU A 364 -1.87 30.83 -7.63
CA GLU A 364 -1.49 31.86 -8.62
C GLU A 364 -0.74 31.30 -9.85
N ARG A 365 -0.32 30.02 -9.82
CA ARG A 365 0.34 29.33 -10.94
C ARG A 365 -0.42 29.44 -12.27
N GLN A 366 0.36 29.52 -13.34
CA GLN A 366 -0.10 29.47 -14.72
C GLN A 366 0.69 28.40 -15.49
N PRO A 367 0.08 27.73 -16.49
CA PRO A 367 -1.31 27.86 -16.92
C PRO A 367 -2.32 27.24 -15.95
N ARG A 368 -3.61 27.59 -16.06
CA ARG A 368 -4.70 26.94 -15.32
C ARG A 368 -5.01 25.50 -15.75
N ASN A 369 -4.44 25.04 -16.87
CA ASN A 369 -4.71 23.72 -17.43
C ASN A 369 -4.14 22.59 -16.55
N LYS A 370 -5.00 21.65 -16.12
CA LYS A 370 -4.60 20.48 -15.31
C LYS A 370 -3.71 19.49 -16.07
N SER A 371 -3.85 19.35 -17.40
CA SER A 371 -3.00 18.44 -18.17
C SER A 371 -1.54 18.91 -18.26
N PHE A 372 -1.30 20.22 -18.23
CA PHE A 372 0.06 20.79 -18.15
C PHE A 372 0.76 20.39 -16.85
N TRP A 373 0.06 20.47 -15.71
CA TRP A 373 0.61 20.08 -14.41
C TRP A 373 0.84 18.57 -14.29
N LYS A 374 -0.02 17.76 -14.93
CA LYS A 374 0.21 16.31 -15.09
C LYS A 374 1.47 16.04 -15.93
N ALA A 375 1.62 16.71 -17.07
CA ALA A 375 2.79 16.58 -17.93
C ALA A 375 4.10 17.02 -17.24
N GLN A 376 4.08 18.08 -16.41
CA GLN A 376 5.25 18.46 -15.59
C GLN A 376 5.67 17.31 -14.65
N LYS A 377 4.71 16.65 -13.99
CA LYS A 377 4.96 15.51 -13.09
C LYS A 377 5.50 14.28 -13.84
N GLU A 378 4.99 14.03 -15.04
CA GLU A 378 5.45 12.95 -15.92
C GLU A 378 6.86 13.23 -16.48
N GLN A 379 7.17 14.48 -16.82
CA GLN A 379 8.52 14.88 -17.24
C GLN A 379 9.54 14.78 -16.09
N GLU A 380 9.19 15.25 -14.89
CA GLU A 380 10.06 15.13 -13.70
C GLU A 380 10.36 13.66 -13.35
N MET A 381 9.40 12.76 -13.57
CA MET A 381 9.61 11.31 -13.50
C MET A 381 10.56 10.80 -14.59
N ALA A 382 10.32 11.17 -15.85
CA ALA A 382 11.13 10.73 -16.98
C ALA A 382 12.59 11.21 -16.91
N GLU A 383 12.81 12.41 -16.40
CA GLU A 383 14.15 12.94 -16.14
C GLU A 383 14.86 12.16 -15.03
N ALA A 384 14.18 11.83 -13.93
CA ALA A 384 14.77 11.02 -12.86
C ALA A 384 15.12 9.60 -13.34
N TYR A 385 14.28 8.99 -14.19
CA TYR A 385 14.58 7.68 -14.78
C TYR A 385 15.72 7.69 -15.79
N ARG A 386 16.05 8.83 -16.42
CA ARG A 386 17.06 8.91 -17.49
C ARG A 386 18.39 8.28 -17.10
N ASP A 387 18.84 8.54 -15.87
CA ASP A 387 20.14 8.12 -15.37
C ASP A 387 20.14 6.67 -14.81
N VAL A 388 18.97 6.02 -14.77
CA VAL A 388 18.82 4.60 -14.42
C VAL A 388 19.26 3.76 -15.61
N SER A 389 20.26 2.90 -15.42
CA SER A 389 20.78 2.03 -16.50
C SER A 389 19.74 1.05 -17.04
N ASP A 390 19.83 0.71 -18.33
CA ASP A 390 18.89 -0.21 -19.00
C ASP A 390 18.82 -1.59 -18.33
N CYS A 391 19.92 -2.05 -17.73
CA CYS A 391 19.98 -3.29 -16.94
C CYS A 391 19.25 -3.22 -15.59
N VAL A 392 19.06 -2.04 -15.00
CA VAL A 392 18.20 -1.84 -13.83
C VAL A 392 16.75 -1.70 -14.28
N MET A 393 16.48 -0.98 -15.39
CA MET A 393 15.14 -0.89 -15.98
C MET A 393 14.56 -2.27 -16.36
N GLU A 394 15.38 -3.16 -16.94
CA GLU A 394 14.95 -4.52 -17.24
C GLU A 394 14.64 -5.34 -15.98
N LYS A 395 15.43 -5.19 -14.91
CA LYS A 395 15.12 -5.82 -13.61
C LYS A 395 13.83 -5.26 -13.00
N LEU A 396 13.57 -3.95 -13.10
CA LEU A 396 12.29 -3.36 -12.68
C LEU A 396 11.12 -3.96 -13.49
N ARG A 397 11.23 -3.99 -14.82
CA ARG A 397 10.23 -4.61 -15.71
C ARG A 397 9.94 -6.06 -15.33
N THR A 398 10.95 -6.84 -14.96
CA THR A 398 10.81 -8.22 -14.47
C THR A 398 10.20 -8.31 -13.07
N LEU A 399 10.60 -7.44 -12.14
CA LEU A 399 10.12 -7.40 -10.76
C LEU A 399 8.62 -7.06 -10.66
N TYR A 400 8.15 -6.12 -11.49
CA TYR A 400 6.75 -5.68 -11.54
C TYR A 400 5.95 -6.34 -12.69
N ALA A 401 6.50 -7.35 -13.37
CA ALA A 401 5.84 -8.02 -14.51
C ALA A 401 4.41 -8.51 -14.19
N ALA A 402 4.19 -8.96 -12.96
CA ALA A 402 2.85 -9.31 -12.47
C ALA A 402 1.93 -8.08 -12.40
N ASP A 403 2.37 -6.98 -11.81
CA ASP A 403 1.58 -5.76 -11.63
C ASP A 403 1.22 -5.11 -12.99
N PHE A 404 2.14 -5.10 -13.97
CA PHE A 404 1.86 -4.61 -15.32
C PHE A 404 0.72 -5.39 -16.00
N ALA A 405 0.83 -6.72 -16.04
CA ALA A 405 -0.15 -7.59 -16.69
C ALA A 405 -1.49 -7.68 -15.93
N MET A 406 -1.46 -7.55 -14.60
CA MET A 406 -2.63 -7.73 -13.72
C MET A 406 -3.52 -6.49 -13.62
N PHE A 407 -2.97 -5.30 -13.88
CA PHE A 407 -3.69 -4.04 -13.75
C PHE A 407 -3.77 -3.23 -15.06
N ASP A 408 -3.38 -3.82 -16.19
CA ASP A 408 -3.37 -3.15 -17.49
C ASP A 408 -2.54 -1.84 -17.46
N TYR A 409 -1.24 -2.00 -17.30
CA TYR A 409 -0.24 -0.95 -17.41
C TYR A 409 0.84 -1.36 -18.41
N ASP A 410 1.27 -0.42 -19.25
CA ASP A 410 2.36 -0.62 -20.22
C ASP A 410 3.70 -0.89 -19.49
N PRO A 411 4.38 -2.03 -19.75
CA PRO A 411 5.69 -2.33 -19.17
C PRO A 411 6.85 -1.58 -19.85
N LEU A 412 6.63 -0.99 -21.04
CA LEU A 412 7.64 -0.34 -21.88
C LEU A 412 7.19 1.08 -22.32
N PRO A 413 6.69 1.94 -21.41
CA PRO A 413 6.07 3.21 -21.76
C PRO A 413 7.03 4.11 -22.53
N ASP A 414 6.56 4.63 -23.66
CA ASP A 414 7.32 5.39 -24.66
C ASP A 414 8.12 6.55 -24.03
N LEU A 415 7.53 7.22 -23.03
CA LEU A 415 8.13 8.27 -22.20
C LEU A 415 9.45 7.87 -21.50
N LEU A 416 9.60 6.60 -21.14
CA LEU A 416 10.77 6.05 -20.44
C LEU A 416 11.67 5.19 -21.33
N TYR A 417 11.15 4.65 -22.44
CA TYR A 417 11.83 3.61 -23.25
C TYR A 417 12.23 4.02 -24.67
N ARG A 418 11.68 5.10 -25.24
CA ARG A 418 11.93 5.53 -26.65
C ARG A 418 13.42 5.64 -27.06
N HIS A 419 14.31 5.90 -26.09
CA HIS A 419 15.75 6.08 -26.32
C HIS A 419 16.63 5.04 -25.62
N ARG A 420 16.05 3.95 -25.09
CA ARG A 420 16.78 2.89 -24.38
C ARG A 420 17.25 1.77 -25.32
N GLN A 421 18.24 1.02 -24.88
CA GLN A 421 18.69 -0.19 -25.54
C GLN A 421 18.37 -1.43 -24.69
N THR A 422 18.58 -2.62 -25.25
CA THR A 422 18.58 -3.86 -24.47
C THR A 422 19.77 -3.87 -23.50
N CYS A 423 19.61 -4.50 -22.33
CA CYS A 423 20.69 -4.64 -21.36
C CYS A 423 21.86 -5.44 -21.97
N ARG A 424 22.92 -4.74 -22.38
CA ARG A 424 24.20 -5.38 -22.71
C ARG A 424 24.94 -5.68 -21.42
N GLN A 425 24.72 -6.90 -20.90
CA GLN A 425 25.58 -7.43 -19.84
C GLN A 425 27.03 -7.38 -20.31
N ARG A 426 27.92 -6.77 -19.51
CA ARG A 426 29.36 -6.86 -19.77
C ARG A 426 29.77 -8.31 -19.52
N THR A 427 30.11 -9.03 -20.57
CA THR A 427 30.90 -10.26 -20.45
C THR A 427 32.25 -9.89 -19.87
N THR A 428 32.47 -10.25 -18.60
CA THR A 428 33.72 -10.13 -17.87
C THR A 428 34.57 -11.37 -18.06
#